data_AF-A0A927JX28-F1
#
_entry.id   AF-A0A927JX28-F1
#
_cell.length_a   1.000
_cell.length_b   1.000
_cell.length_c   1.000
_cell.angle_alpha   90.00
_cell.angle_beta   90.00
_cell.angle_gamma   90.00
#
_symmetry.space_group_name_H-M   'P 1'
#
loop_
_entity.id
_entity.type
_entity.pdbx_description
1 polymer ?
#
loop_
_entity_poly.entity_id
_entity_poly.type
_entity_poly.pdbx_seq_one_letter_code
_entity_poly.pdbx_strand_id
1 'polypeptide(L)'
;MQTGLIFATEEAERQPGVLAATLPFGGMTLIEYQARLLIGAGVSQILVAAGRVTPELAGAVSRIGRRGTTVDLVRSAEDAKAKAHPLATIVVLADGLVTTDAVVAGMALEPVDTLLVTPRADGTSVERVDADHCWAGVATLSIERLNDAARLPPEYDFQSTLLRVATQARARHVTLPAKAVRSGHGVERDAGTLEVRGKDVLASLADQRTGWIDRFVFTPMTRVILPLLVRRKVPDLAVATVGGLVGLGGLAAIPMWSAGGAAVLLFGAMVLLSAGSLLSWLRGEDGHAAWQERGLAALGVAGVLGIGTIHSLVVQTGTAATLAAAAVVATVVARRVPLRPRPWFATPASAIVALMPFALAGQVTAGLAVIALHGVVSLSMAVEAMRPKA
;
A
#
# COMPACT_ATOMS: atom_id res chain seq x y z
N MET A 1 16.91 -10.40 9.00
CA MET A 1 16.36 -10.81 7.69
C MET A 1 14.96 -11.33 7.94
N GLN A 2 13.96 -10.92 7.15
CA GLN A 2 12.56 -11.33 7.36
C GLN A 2 12.12 -12.27 6.24
N THR A 3 11.52 -13.39 6.64
CA THR A 3 10.91 -14.37 5.73
C THR A 3 9.41 -14.37 5.96
N GLY A 4 8.62 -14.31 4.90
CA GLY A 4 7.18 -14.43 4.96
C GLY A 4 6.79 -15.89 4.81
N LEU A 5 5.79 -16.35 5.56
CA LEU A 5 5.17 -17.66 5.39
C LEU A 5 3.68 -17.46 5.14
N ILE A 6 3.19 -17.90 3.98
CA ILE A 6 1.78 -17.86 3.62
C ILE A 6 1.25 -19.29 3.57
N PHE A 7 0.15 -19.57 4.26
CA PHE A 7 -0.57 -20.83 4.12
C PHE A 7 -1.58 -20.77 2.97
N ALA A 8 -1.58 -21.79 2.13
CA ALA A 8 -2.45 -21.99 0.96
C ALA A 8 -2.82 -23.48 0.86
N THR A 9 -3.40 -24.02 1.93
CA THR A 9 -3.69 -25.44 2.14
C THR A 9 -5.17 -25.76 2.04
N GLU A 10 -6.04 -24.81 2.38
CA GLU A 10 -7.49 -24.99 2.49
C GLU A 10 -8.21 -24.73 1.17
N GLU A 11 -9.27 -25.50 0.94
CA GLU A 11 -10.17 -25.27 -0.19
C GLU A 11 -11.16 -24.13 0.09
N ALA A 12 -11.56 -23.45 -0.96
CA ALA A 12 -12.60 -22.43 -0.90
C ALA A 12 -13.95 -23.07 -0.56
N GLU A 13 -14.73 -22.41 0.30
CA GLU A 13 -16.06 -22.92 0.65
C GLU A 13 -16.94 -23.00 -0.60
N ARG A 14 -17.65 -24.13 -0.74
CA ARG A 14 -18.59 -24.40 -1.84
C ARG A 14 -17.94 -24.43 -3.23
N GLN A 15 -16.60 -24.49 -3.33
CA GLN A 15 -15.86 -24.67 -4.58
C GLN A 15 -14.76 -25.75 -4.43
N PRO A 16 -15.13 -27.04 -4.49
CA PRO A 16 -14.18 -28.14 -4.34
C PRO A 16 -13.04 -28.04 -5.36
N GLY A 17 -11.82 -28.28 -4.92
CA GLY A 17 -10.64 -28.24 -5.77
C GLY A 17 -10.11 -26.85 -6.10
N VAL A 18 -10.72 -25.76 -5.63
CA VAL A 18 -10.18 -24.40 -5.69
C VAL A 18 -9.59 -24.05 -4.34
N LEU A 19 -8.35 -23.56 -4.30
CA LEU A 19 -7.71 -23.13 -3.04
C LEU A 19 -8.23 -21.75 -2.64
N ALA A 20 -8.54 -21.55 -1.34
CA ALA A 20 -8.99 -20.27 -0.82
C ALA A 20 -7.99 -19.14 -1.15
N ALA A 21 -6.69 -19.42 -1.03
CA ALA A 21 -5.60 -18.52 -1.39
C ALA A 21 -5.60 -18.07 -2.87
N THR A 22 -6.27 -18.81 -3.77
CA THR A 22 -6.34 -18.46 -5.21
C THR A 22 -7.60 -17.69 -5.60
N LEU A 23 -8.50 -17.44 -4.65
CA LEU A 23 -9.72 -16.68 -4.91
C LEU A 23 -9.40 -15.25 -5.40
N PRO A 24 -10.26 -14.70 -6.28
CA PRO A 24 -10.06 -13.35 -6.82
C PRO A 24 -10.21 -12.29 -5.72
N PHE A 25 -9.25 -11.36 -5.69
CA PHE A 25 -9.16 -10.26 -4.73
C PHE A 25 -8.62 -9.01 -5.43
N GLY A 26 -9.45 -7.98 -5.63
CA GLY A 26 -8.99 -6.68 -6.14
C GLY A 26 -8.15 -6.78 -7.43
N GLY A 27 -8.63 -7.55 -8.42
CA GLY A 27 -7.96 -7.73 -9.72
C GLY A 27 -6.75 -8.67 -9.73
N MET A 28 -6.38 -9.24 -8.59
CA MET A 28 -5.33 -10.26 -8.43
C MET A 28 -5.89 -11.45 -7.63
N THR A 29 -5.07 -12.46 -7.31
CA THR A 29 -5.46 -13.51 -6.36
C THR A 29 -5.16 -13.10 -4.91
N LEU A 30 -5.83 -13.72 -3.93
CA LEU A 30 -5.60 -13.43 -2.51
C LEU A 30 -4.14 -13.66 -2.09
N ILE A 31 -3.50 -14.74 -2.55
CA ILE A 31 -2.09 -15.02 -2.25
C ILE A 31 -1.16 -13.96 -2.82
N GLU A 32 -1.42 -13.45 -4.02
CA GLU A 32 -0.63 -12.36 -4.58
C GLU A 32 -0.78 -11.08 -3.74
N TYR A 33 -1.98 -10.84 -3.22
CA TYR A 33 -2.24 -9.70 -2.35
C TYR A 33 -1.51 -9.83 -1.00
N GLN A 34 -1.58 -10.99 -0.38
CA GLN A 34 -0.85 -11.31 0.87
C GLN A 34 0.66 -11.20 0.68
N ALA A 35 1.19 -11.72 -0.43
CA ALA A 35 2.59 -11.56 -0.78
C ALA A 35 3.00 -10.09 -0.92
N ARG A 36 2.13 -9.25 -1.51
CA ARG A 36 2.36 -7.80 -1.60
C ARG A 36 2.43 -7.15 -0.21
N LEU A 37 1.59 -7.57 0.74
CA LEU A 37 1.65 -7.06 2.12
C LEU A 37 2.97 -7.42 2.81
N LEU A 38 3.46 -8.66 2.62
CA LEU A 38 4.74 -9.10 3.18
C LEU A 38 5.92 -8.34 2.57
N ILE A 39 5.95 -8.16 1.24
CA ILE A 39 6.98 -7.36 0.56
C ILE A 39 6.98 -5.93 1.10
N GLY A 40 5.79 -5.33 1.26
CA GLY A 40 5.64 -3.99 1.85
C GLY A 40 6.11 -3.89 3.30
N ALA A 41 6.07 -5.00 4.05
CA ALA A 41 6.58 -5.08 5.42
C ALA A 41 8.10 -5.30 5.49
N GLY A 42 8.80 -5.47 4.36
CA GLY A 42 10.26 -5.64 4.31
C GLY A 42 10.73 -7.10 4.21
N VAL A 43 9.83 -8.04 3.90
CA VAL A 43 10.18 -9.44 3.70
C VAL A 43 11.05 -9.62 2.44
N SER A 44 12.15 -10.36 2.57
CA SER A 44 13.10 -10.62 1.48
C SER A 44 12.90 -11.98 0.79
N GLN A 45 12.24 -12.93 1.47
CA GLN A 45 11.94 -14.28 0.96
C GLN A 45 10.53 -14.66 1.37
N ILE A 46 9.75 -15.28 0.48
CA ILE A 46 8.40 -15.77 0.77
C ILE A 46 8.39 -17.29 0.62
N LEU A 47 7.92 -17.98 1.66
CA LEU A 47 7.59 -19.39 1.64
C LEU A 47 6.07 -19.53 1.50
N VAL A 48 5.61 -20.33 0.54
CA VAL A 48 4.19 -20.63 0.33
C VAL A 48 3.95 -22.08 0.71
N ALA A 49 3.28 -22.30 1.84
CA ALA A 49 2.93 -23.62 2.34
C ALA A 49 1.64 -24.10 1.66
N ALA A 50 1.75 -25.14 0.82
CA ALA A 50 0.61 -25.70 0.12
C ALA A 50 0.73 -27.23 0.03
N GLY A 51 -0.33 -27.94 0.42
CA GLY A 51 -0.39 -29.40 0.31
C GLY A 51 -0.51 -29.87 -1.15
N ARG A 52 -1.14 -29.07 -2.01
CA ARG A 52 -1.29 -29.33 -3.44
C ARG A 52 -0.96 -28.08 -4.25
N VAL A 53 -0.20 -28.26 -5.33
CA VAL A 53 0.12 -27.17 -6.26
C VAL A 53 -0.82 -27.25 -7.46
N THR A 54 -1.84 -26.38 -7.49
CA THR A 54 -2.74 -26.25 -8.66
C THR A 54 -2.11 -25.36 -9.74
N PRO A 55 -2.57 -25.44 -11.00
CA PRO A 55 -2.12 -24.52 -12.05
C PRO A 55 -2.31 -23.04 -11.69
N GLU A 56 -3.41 -22.72 -11.00
CA GLU A 56 -3.73 -21.36 -10.54
C GLU A 56 -2.72 -20.89 -9.49
N LEU A 57 -2.39 -21.73 -8.52
CA LEU A 57 -1.39 -21.43 -7.49
C LEU A 57 0.00 -21.28 -8.10
N ALA A 58 0.41 -22.19 -8.98
CA ALA A 58 1.69 -22.10 -9.68
C ALA A 58 1.79 -20.82 -10.52
N GLY A 59 0.70 -20.45 -11.22
CA GLY A 59 0.61 -19.20 -11.96
C GLY A 59 0.72 -17.97 -11.06
N ALA A 60 0.05 -17.97 -9.91
CA ALA A 60 0.14 -16.89 -8.91
C ALA A 60 1.57 -16.76 -8.36
N VAL A 61 2.21 -17.86 -7.95
CA VAL A 61 3.60 -17.88 -7.46
C VAL A 61 4.57 -17.34 -8.52
N SER A 62 4.42 -17.74 -9.78
CA SER A 62 5.23 -17.21 -10.89
C SER A 62 5.06 -15.70 -11.05
N ARG A 63 3.83 -15.17 -10.93
CA ARG A 63 3.56 -13.72 -10.99
C ARG A 63 4.18 -12.97 -9.82
N ILE A 64 4.19 -13.54 -8.62
CA ILE A 64 4.86 -12.96 -7.45
C ILE A 64 6.38 -12.92 -7.69
N GLY A 65 6.98 -14.04 -8.13
CA GLY A 65 8.43 -14.13 -8.38
C GLY A 65 8.95 -13.14 -9.40
N ARG A 66 8.17 -12.82 -10.45
CA ARG A 66 8.53 -11.77 -11.44
C ARG A 66 8.67 -10.36 -10.85
N ARG A 67 8.20 -10.13 -9.62
CA ARG A 67 8.33 -8.85 -8.90
C ARG A 67 9.65 -8.72 -8.13
N GLY A 68 10.57 -9.69 -8.28
CA GLY A 68 11.92 -9.62 -7.72
C GLY A 68 12.06 -10.13 -6.29
N THR A 69 11.06 -10.85 -5.76
CA THR A 69 11.13 -11.52 -4.46
C THR A 69 11.32 -13.03 -4.67
N THR A 70 12.17 -13.67 -3.87
CA THR A 70 12.31 -15.14 -3.91
C THR A 70 11.05 -15.77 -3.32
N VAL A 71 10.41 -16.65 -4.08
CA VAL A 71 9.19 -17.35 -3.64
C VAL A 71 9.41 -18.85 -3.78
N ASP A 72 9.33 -19.55 -2.66
CA ASP A 72 9.51 -20.99 -2.59
C ASP A 72 8.23 -21.69 -2.15
N LEU A 73 7.77 -22.68 -2.93
CA LEU A 73 6.71 -23.58 -2.50
C LEU A 73 7.26 -24.61 -1.51
N VAL A 74 6.55 -24.82 -0.40
CA VAL A 74 6.90 -25.78 0.66
C VAL A 74 5.68 -26.65 0.97
N ARG A 75 5.88 -27.94 1.24
CA ARG A 75 4.77 -28.87 1.53
C ARG A 75 4.64 -29.18 3.02
N SER A 76 5.68 -28.91 3.80
CA SER A 76 5.74 -29.23 5.23
C SER A 76 6.60 -28.22 6.00
N ALA A 77 6.56 -28.32 7.33
CA ALA A 77 7.45 -27.58 8.22
C ALA A 77 8.93 -27.90 7.96
N GLU A 78 9.24 -29.14 7.60
CA GLU A 78 10.60 -29.59 7.30
C GLU A 78 11.13 -28.97 6.01
N ASP A 79 10.32 -28.96 4.95
CA ASP A 79 10.64 -28.27 3.69
C ASP A 79 10.85 -26.77 3.93
N ALA A 80 9.99 -26.15 4.75
CA ALA A 80 10.09 -24.74 5.10
C ALA A 80 11.38 -24.44 5.87
N LYS A 81 11.72 -25.27 6.86
CA LYS A 81 12.98 -25.18 7.60
C LYS A 81 14.20 -25.30 6.68
N ALA A 82 14.18 -26.21 5.71
CA ALA A 82 15.30 -26.43 4.80
C ALA A 82 15.58 -25.21 3.89
N LYS A 83 14.54 -24.41 3.59
CA LYS A 83 14.64 -23.24 2.70
C LYS A 83 14.75 -21.90 3.42
N ALA A 84 14.29 -21.82 4.66
CA ALA A 84 14.35 -20.60 5.46
C ALA A 84 15.79 -20.27 5.86
N HIS A 85 16.12 -18.97 5.91
CA HIS A 85 17.42 -18.54 6.40
C HIS A 85 17.58 -18.84 7.90
N PRO A 86 18.73 -19.35 8.38
CA PRO A 86 18.91 -19.79 9.78
C PRO A 86 18.73 -18.70 10.85
N LEU A 87 18.76 -17.43 10.46
CA LEU A 87 18.55 -16.26 11.33
C LEU A 87 17.32 -15.43 10.89
N ALA A 88 16.39 -16.05 10.17
CA ALA A 88 15.18 -15.37 9.74
C ALA A 88 14.20 -15.14 10.89
N THR A 89 13.54 -14.00 10.88
CA THR A 89 12.26 -13.80 11.58
C THR A 89 11.13 -14.15 10.61
N ILE A 90 10.21 -15.01 11.02
CA ILE A 90 9.12 -15.50 10.17
C ILE A 90 7.87 -14.65 10.43
N VAL A 91 7.37 -13.94 9.41
CA VAL A 91 6.05 -13.30 9.45
C VAL A 91 5.04 -14.24 8.80
N VAL A 92 4.15 -14.81 9.60
CA VAL A 92 3.20 -15.83 9.20
C VAL A 92 1.84 -15.20 8.90
N LEU A 93 1.25 -15.55 7.76
CA LEU A 93 -0.11 -15.20 7.36
C LEU A 93 -0.96 -16.46 7.22
N ALA A 94 -2.17 -16.43 7.81
CA ALA A 94 -3.14 -17.50 7.68
C ALA A 94 -3.63 -17.69 6.24
N ASP A 95 -4.05 -18.90 5.94
CA ASP A 95 -4.83 -19.16 4.73
C ASP A 95 -6.15 -18.38 4.78
N GLY A 96 -6.50 -17.71 3.68
CA GLY A 96 -7.70 -16.87 3.62
C GLY A 96 -7.60 -15.53 4.36
N LEU A 97 -6.43 -15.13 4.87
CA LEU A 97 -6.28 -13.85 5.55
C LEU A 97 -6.50 -12.65 4.61
N VAL A 98 -7.45 -11.81 4.99
CA VAL A 98 -7.71 -10.48 4.42
C VAL A 98 -7.36 -9.45 5.48
N THR A 99 -6.39 -8.58 5.20
CA THR A 99 -5.99 -7.53 6.14
C THR A 99 -5.34 -6.35 5.44
N THR A 100 -4.80 -5.37 6.18
CA THR A 100 -4.15 -4.17 5.64
C THR A 100 -2.63 -4.22 5.85
N ASP A 101 -1.91 -3.42 5.06
CA ASP A 101 -0.46 -3.19 5.19
C ASP A 101 -0.06 -2.75 6.61
N ALA A 102 -0.86 -1.89 7.24
CA ALA A 102 -0.60 -1.39 8.58
C ALA A 102 -0.58 -2.52 9.64
N VAL A 103 -1.40 -3.56 9.46
CA VAL A 103 -1.42 -4.72 10.37
C VAL A 103 -0.17 -5.58 10.16
N VAL A 104 0.14 -5.94 8.92
CA VAL A 104 1.29 -6.81 8.61
C VAL A 104 2.61 -6.10 8.94
N ALA A 105 2.76 -4.83 8.56
CA ALA A 105 3.94 -4.03 8.90
C ALA A 105 4.06 -3.78 10.41
N GLY A 106 2.94 -3.58 11.11
CA GLY A 106 2.94 -3.48 12.56
C GLY A 106 3.45 -4.76 13.22
N MET A 107 2.90 -5.90 12.83
CA MET A 107 3.34 -7.21 13.33
C MET A 107 4.80 -7.52 12.99
N ALA A 108 5.27 -7.19 11.78
CA ALA A 108 6.67 -7.38 11.39
C ALA A 108 7.68 -6.58 12.26
N LEU A 109 7.22 -5.54 12.96
CA LEU A 109 8.02 -4.75 13.90
C LEU A 109 7.90 -5.24 15.35
N GLU A 110 6.94 -6.11 15.64
CA GLU A 110 6.81 -6.69 16.97
C GLU A 110 7.96 -7.66 17.26
N PRO A 111 8.38 -7.79 18.53
CA PRO A 111 9.25 -8.86 18.98
C PRO A 111 8.87 -10.25 18.44
N VAL A 112 9.89 -11.08 18.20
CA VAL A 112 9.69 -12.49 17.85
C VAL A 112 8.84 -13.21 18.88
N ASP A 113 8.16 -14.26 18.44
CA ASP A 113 7.18 -15.03 19.22
C ASP A 113 6.02 -14.14 19.70
N THR A 114 5.38 -13.46 18.74
CA THR A 114 4.17 -12.66 18.95
C THR A 114 3.03 -13.13 18.04
N LEU A 115 1.84 -13.31 18.61
CA LEU A 115 0.60 -13.66 17.92
C LEU A 115 -0.37 -12.47 17.93
N LEU A 116 -0.93 -12.15 16.76
CA LEU A 116 -2.07 -11.24 16.69
C LEU A 116 -3.32 -12.02 17.11
N VAL A 117 -4.06 -11.51 18.09
CA VAL A 117 -5.23 -12.18 18.64
C VAL A 117 -6.47 -11.30 18.60
N THR A 118 -7.63 -11.92 18.48
CA THR A 118 -8.94 -11.27 18.61
C THR A 118 -9.71 -11.98 19.73
N PRO A 119 -10.59 -11.27 20.48
CA PRO A 119 -11.54 -11.93 21.35
C PRO A 119 -12.32 -12.98 20.57
N ARG A 120 -12.62 -14.10 21.23
CA ARG A 120 -13.41 -15.17 20.66
C ARG A 120 -14.75 -14.63 20.18
N ALA A 121 -14.96 -14.65 18.86
CA ALA A 121 -16.26 -14.56 18.24
C ALA A 121 -16.76 -15.97 17.92
N ASP A 122 -18.06 -16.17 17.77
CA ASP A 122 -18.70 -17.48 17.52
C ASP A 122 -18.32 -18.13 16.16
N GLY A 123 -17.45 -17.49 15.37
CA GLY A 123 -17.00 -17.96 14.06
C GLY A 123 -16.00 -19.12 14.14
N THR A 124 -16.26 -20.15 13.34
CA THR A 124 -15.49 -21.40 13.24
C THR A 124 -14.19 -21.27 12.43
N SER A 125 -13.95 -20.15 11.75
CA SER A 125 -12.86 -20.04 10.77
C SER A 125 -11.48 -19.75 11.36
N VAL A 126 -11.39 -19.44 12.65
CA VAL A 126 -10.21 -18.88 13.32
C VAL A 126 -9.66 -19.85 14.36
N GLU A 127 -8.36 -20.12 14.34
CA GLU A 127 -7.73 -21.07 15.26
C GLU A 127 -7.69 -20.52 16.70
N ARG A 128 -8.00 -21.37 17.67
CA ARG A 128 -8.02 -20.98 19.09
C ARG A 128 -6.61 -20.98 19.67
N VAL A 129 -6.24 -19.89 20.33
CA VAL A 129 -4.95 -19.75 21.02
C VAL A 129 -5.11 -20.07 22.51
N ASP A 130 -6.17 -19.55 23.14
CA ASP A 130 -6.49 -19.83 24.54
C ASP A 130 -8.02 -19.93 24.77
N ALA A 131 -8.46 -19.77 26.03
CA ALA A 131 -9.86 -19.84 26.40
C ALA A 131 -10.69 -18.69 25.79
N ASP A 132 -10.10 -17.50 25.72
CA ASP A 132 -10.76 -16.23 25.46
C ASP A 132 -10.38 -15.62 24.10
N HIS A 133 -9.29 -16.10 23.49
CA HIS A 133 -8.70 -15.53 22.29
C HIS A 133 -8.52 -16.53 21.15
N CYS A 134 -8.76 -16.04 19.94
CA CYS A 134 -8.46 -16.71 18.69
C CYS A 134 -7.37 -15.96 17.92
N TRP A 135 -6.59 -16.69 17.12
CA TRP A 135 -5.52 -16.15 16.30
C TRP A 135 -6.06 -15.34 15.14
N ALA A 136 -5.80 -14.04 15.09
CA ALA A 136 -6.27 -13.14 14.04
C ALA A 136 -5.48 -13.26 12.72
N GLY A 137 -4.89 -14.43 12.46
CA GLY A 137 -4.28 -14.79 11.18
C GLY A 137 -2.94 -14.13 10.83
N VAL A 138 -2.31 -13.38 11.75
CA VAL A 138 -0.94 -12.87 11.59
C VAL A 138 -0.11 -13.24 12.81
N ALA A 139 1.12 -13.69 12.59
CA ALA A 139 2.09 -13.93 13.66
C ALA A 139 3.50 -13.52 13.24
N THR A 140 4.35 -13.26 14.22
CA THR A 140 5.78 -13.00 14.04
C THR A 140 6.53 -13.96 14.94
N LEU A 141 7.14 -14.97 14.33
CA LEU A 141 7.73 -16.11 15.01
C LEU A 141 9.24 -16.18 14.74
N SER A 142 9.96 -16.78 15.68
CA SER A 142 11.36 -17.09 15.46
C SER A 142 11.54 -18.30 14.55
N ILE A 143 12.73 -18.43 13.95
CA ILE A 143 13.11 -19.63 13.21
C ILE A 143 13.14 -20.87 14.10
N GLU A 144 13.42 -20.73 15.41
CA GLU A 144 13.34 -21.85 16.35
C GLU A 144 11.93 -22.42 16.43
N ARG A 145 10.88 -21.60 16.38
CA ARG A 145 9.49 -22.10 16.34
C ARG A 145 9.19 -22.93 15.11
N LEU A 146 9.72 -22.52 13.95
CA LEU A 146 9.63 -23.32 12.73
C LEU A 146 10.40 -24.65 12.87
N ASN A 147 11.59 -24.61 13.48
CA ASN A 147 12.38 -25.80 13.74
C ASN A 147 11.70 -26.79 14.69
N ASP A 148 11.04 -26.28 15.73
CA ASP A 148 10.27 -27.08 16.68
C ASP A 148 9.05 -27.70 16.01
N ALA A 149 8.34 -26.95 15.15
CA ALA A 149 7.25 -27.48 14.33
C ALA A 149 7.73 -28.58 13.38
N ALA A 150 8.92 -28.43 12.78
CA ALA A 150 9.53 -29.43 11.90
C ALA A 150 9.99 -30.73 12.60
N ARG A 151 10.00 -30.78 13.94
CA ARG A 151 10.27 -32.00 14.70
C ARG A 151 9.02 -32.83 14.96
N LEU A 152 7.85 -32.26 14.72
CA LEU A 152 6.57 -32.95 14.90
C LEU A 152 6.21 -33.76 13.63
N PRO A 153 5.35 -34.78 13.76
CA PRO A 153 4.99 -35.65 12.63
C PRO A 153 4.50 -34.86 11.42
N PRO A 154 4.97 -35.19 10.20
CA PRO A 154 4.67 -34.42 8.99
C PRO A 154 3.20 -34.53 8.54
N GLU A 155 2.44 -35.48 9.07
CA GLU A 155 1.01 -35.66 8.79
C GLU A 155 0.14 -34.63 9.51
N TYR A 156 0.68 -33.93 10.51
CA TYR A 156 -0.05 -32.89 11.21
C TYR A 156 -0.19 -31.65 10.32
N ASP A 157 -1.33 -30.97 10.45
CA ASP A 157 -1.52 -29.70 9.75
C ASP A 157 -0.42 -28.71 10.15
N PHE A 158 0.27 -28.18 9.16
CA PHE A 158 1.46 -27.36 9.38
C PHE A 158 1.10 -26.04 10.09
N GLN A 159 -0.01 -25.40 9.71
CA GLN A 159 -0.43 -24.14 10.34
C GLN A 159 -0.76 -24.35 11.81
N SER A 160 -1.62 -25.31 12.12
CA SER A 160 -2.04 -25.59 13.49
C SER A 160 -0.88 -26.09 14.36
N THR A 161 0.03 -26.87 13.78
CA THR A 161 1.25 -27.32 14.46
C THR A 161 2.14 -26.15 14.85
N LEU A 162 2.38 -25.23 13.91
CA LEU A 162 3.21 -24.05 14.15
C LEU A 162 2.61 -23.13 15.22
N LEU A 163 1.30 -22.91 15.17
CA LEU A 163 0.59 -22.13 16.19
C LEU A 163 0.61 -22.80 17.55
N ARG A 164 0.40 -24.12 17.61
CA ARG A 164 0.49 -24.88 18.86
C ARG A 164 1.87 -24.76 19.50
N VAL A 165 2.93 -24.87 18.72
CA VAL A 165 4.31 -24.68 19.18
C VAL A 165 4.52 -23.25 19.71
N ALA A 166 4.04 -22.24 19.00
CA ALA A 166 4.13 -20.84 19.42
C ALA A 166 3.39 -20.58 20.74
N THR A 167 2.17 -21.08 20.87
CA THR A 167 1.36 -20.97 22.10
C THR A 167 2.02 -21.69 23.28
N GLN A 168 2.56 -22.89 23.06
CA GLN A 168 3.29 -23.64 24.10
C GLN A 168 4.55 -22.90 24.57
N ALA A 169 5.23 -22.21 23.65
CA ALA A 169 6.35 -21.33 23.96
C ALA A 169 5.95 -20.01 24.65
N ARG A 170 4.65 -19.82 24.94
CA ARG A 170 4.07 -18.60 25.53
C ARG A 170 4.34 -17.36 24.69
N ALA A 171 4.15 -17.48 23.38
CA ALA A 171 4.19 -16.35 22.47
C ALA A 171 3.31 -15.20 23.00
N ARG A 172 3.81 -13.97 22.91
CA ARG A 172 3.11 -12.77 23.39
C ARG A 172 1.87 -12.52 22.55
N HIS A 173 0.80 -12.06 23.18
CA HIS A 173 -0.44 -11.71 22.49
C HIS A 173 -0.52 -10.20 22.24
N VAL A 174 -0.79 -9.82 21.00
CA VAL A 174 -1.13 -8.45 20.62
C VAL A 174 -2.58 -8.44 20.15
N THR A 175 -3.41 -7.63 20.80
CA THR A 175 -4.83 -7.56 20.45
C THR A 175 -5.03 -6.83 19.12
N LEU A 176 -5.87 -7.40 18.27
CA LEU A 176 -6.27 -6.82 17.00
C LEU A 176 -6.91 -5.44 17.22
N PRO A 177 -6.35 -4.36 16.64
CA PRO A 177 -6.92 -3.03 16.82
C PRO A 177 -8.33 -2.95 16.22
N ALA A 178 -9.27 -2.32 16.93
CA ALA A 178 -10.65 -2.16 16.45
C ALA A 178 -10.73 -1.43 15.09
N LYS A 179 -9.73 -0.59 14.77
CA LYS A 179 -9.60 0.04 13.45
C LYS A 179 -9.40 -1.01 12.35
N ALA A 180 -8.56 -2.02 12.58
CA ALA A 180 -8.30 -3.08 11.60
C ALA A 180 -9.55 -3.92 11.33
N VAL A 181 -10.34 -4.23 12.36
CA VAL A 181 -11.64 -4.91 12.22
C VAL A 181 -12.57 -4.12 11.29
N ARG A 182 -12.73 -2.81 11.53
CA ARG A 182 -13.54 -1.92 10.68
C ARG A 182 -13.01 -1.77 9.26
N SER A 183 -11.71 -1.97 9.06
CA SER A 183 -11.07 -1.94 7.76
C SER A 183 -11.17 -3.28 7.01
N GLY A 184 -11.95 -4.24 7.49
CA GLY A 184 -12.20 -5.51 6.80
C GLY A 184 -11.26 -6.65 7.18
N HIS A 185 -10.45 -6.51 8.24
CA HIS A 185 -9.60 -7.60 8.71
C HIS A 185 -10.41 -8.87 9.04
N GLY A 186 -9.95 -10.02 8.56
CA GLY A 186 -10.51 -11.34 8.91
C GLY A 186 -9.87 -12.47 8.13
N VAL A 187 -10.12 -13.70 8.57
CA VAL A 187 -9.75 -14.94 7.87
C VAL A 187 -11.01 -15.50 7.23
N GLU A 188 -11.04 -15.57 5.90
CA GLU A 188 -12.23 -15.92 5.12
C GLU A 188 -11.94 -16.96 4.05
N ARG A 189 -12.83 -17.94 3.92
CA ARG A 189 -12.74 -19.04 2.95
C ARG A 189 -13.88 -19.03 1.95
N ASP A 190 -14.94 -18.27 2.22
CA ASP A 190 -16.06 -18.07 1.30
C ASP A 190 -15.79 -16.95 0.28
N ALA A 191 -15.95 -17.25 -1.01
CA ALA A 191 -15.70 -16.30 -2.09
C ALA A 191 -16.58 -15.03 -2.02
N GLY A 192 -17.85 -15.18 -1.64
CA GLY A 192 -18.78 -14.03 -1.54
C GLY A 192 -18.41 -13.09 -0.40
N THR A 193 -18.11 -13.65 0.76
CA THR A 193 -17.70 -12.89 1.96
C THR A 193 -16.31 -12.29 1.78
N LEU A 194 -15.41 -13.00 1.10
CA LEU A 194 -14.10 -12.51 0.69
C LEU A 194 -14.22 -11.28 -0.22
N GLU A 195 -15.17 -11.26 -1.16
CA GLU A 195 -15.40 -10.10 -2.03
C GLU A 195 -15.86 -8.88 -1.24
N VAL A 196 -16.76 -9.06 -0.27
CA VAL A 196 -17.25 -7.97 0.60
C VAL A 196 -16.12 -7.41 1.48
N ARG A 197 -15.41 -8.27 2.22
CA ARG A 197 -14.27 -7.85 3.06
C ARG A 197 -13.14 -7.27 2.22
N GLY A 198 -12.91 -7.81 1.03
CA GLY A 198 -11.97 -7.28 0.08
C GLY A 198 -12.32 -5.87 -0.37
N LYS A 199 -13.58 -5.57 -0.64
CA LYS A 199 -14.03 -4.19 -0.92
C LYS A 199 -13.73 -3.25 0.25
N ASP A 200 -13.98 -3.67 1.49
CA ASP A 200 -13.70 -2.85 2.69
C ASP A 200 -12.19 -2.63 2.90
N VAL A 201 -11.37 -3.67 2.74
CA VAL A 201 -9.91 -3.56 2.81
C VAL A 201 -9.37 -2.66 1.71
N LEU A 202 -9.80 -2.86 0.47
CA LEU A 202 -9.37 -2.04 -0.67
C LEU A 202 -9.81 -0.58 -0.51
N ALA A 203 -11.03 -0.34 -0.01
CA ALA A 203 -11.50 1.01 0.32
C ALA A 203 -10.67 1.64 1.44
N SER A 204 -10.33 0.87 2.49
CA SER A 204 -9.50 1.34 3.59
C SER A 204 -8.08 1.68 3.15
N LEU A 205 -7.51 0.92 2.21
CA LEU A 205 -6.19 1.15 1.65
C LEU A 205 -6.16 2.34 0.70
N ALA A 206 -7.22 2.56 -0.08
CA ALA A 206 -7.40 3.81 -0.82
C ALA A 206 -7.42 5.02 0.13
N ASP A 207 -8.00 4.86 1.32
CA ASP A 207 -8.00 5.87 2.38
C ASP A 207 -6.66 6.00 3.13
N GLN A 208 -5.70 5.07 2.93
CA GLN A 208 -4.34 5.16 3.48
C GLN A 208 -3.37 5.99 2.62
N ARG A 209 -3.79 6.56 1.48
CA ARG A 209 -2.99 7.57 0.77
C ARG A 209 -2.70 8.73 1.72
N THR A 210 -1.42 8.89 2.03
CA THR A 210 -0.98 9.55 3.27
C THR A 210 -1.11 11.07 3.24
N GLY A 211 -1.18 11.70 2.06
CA GLY A 211 -1.30 13.15 1.94
C GLY A 211 -2.70 13.69 2.25
N TRP A 212 -2.77 14.83 2.94
CA TRP A 212 -4.02 15.57 3.18
C TRP A 212 -4.74 15.90 1.86
N ILE A 213 -3.98 16.14 0.79
CA ILE A 213 -4.53 16.41 -0.53
C ILE A 213 -5.13 15.16 -1.17
N ASP A 214 -4.48 14.00 -1.01
CA ASP A 214 -5.04 12.74 -1.47
C ASP A 214 -6.36 12.49 -0.73
N ARG A 215 -6.39 12.65 0.59
CA ARG A 215 -7.58 12.40 1.42
C ARG A 215 -8.75 13.35 1.16
N PHE A 216 -8.51 14.66 1.10
CA PHE A 216 -9.57 15.67 1.06
C PHE A 216 -9.90 16.17 -0.34
N VAL A 217 -9.02 16.01 -1.31
CA VAL A 217 -9.22 16.54 -2.66
C VAL A 217 -9.30 15.41 -3.69
N PHE A 218 -8.31 14.52 -3.75
CA PHE A 218 -8.30 13.48 -4.78
C PHE A 218 -9.31 12.37 -4.49
N THR A 219 -9.30 11.77 -3.30
CA THR A 219 -10.21 10.68 -2.92
C THR A 219 -11.70 10.97 -3.19
N PRO A 220 -12.29 12.12 -2.78
CA PRO A 220 -13.69 12.40 -3.09
C PRO A 220 -13.94 12.51 -4.60
N MET A 221 -13.03 13.15 -5.34
CA MET A 221 -13.15 13.29 -6.80
C MET A 221 -12.98 11.95 -7.52
N THR A 222 -12.01 11.13 -7.11
CA THR A 222 -11.81 9.79 -7.67
C THR A 222 -12.98 8.88 -7.35
N ARG A 223 -13.63 9.00 -6.17
CA ARG A 223 -14.82 8.21 -5.83
C ARG A 223 -16.02 8.52 -6.74
N VAL A 224 -16.12 9.73 -7.29
CA VAL A 224 -17.15 10.09 -8.27
C VAL A 224 -16.82 9.55 -9.67
N ILE A 225 -15.54 9.61 -10.06
CA ILE A 225 -15.09 9.23 -11.41
C ILE A 225 -14.95 7.71 -11.56
N LEU A 226 -14.45 7.02 -10.53
CA LEU A 226 -14.11 5.59 -10.57
C LEU A 226 -15.30 4.69 -10.97
N PRO A 227 -16.53 4.85 -10.43
CA PRO A 227 -17.68 4.04 -10.83
C PRO A 227 -18.01 4.19 -12.32
N LEU A 228 -17.83 5.39 -12.89
CA LEU A 228 -18.08 5.66 -14.31
C LEU A 228 -17.05 4.96 -15.20
N LEU A 229 -15.77 4.98 -14.79
CA LEU A 229 -14.69 4.30 -15.50
C LEU A 229 -14.84 2.78 -15.47
N VAL A 230 -15.21 2.23 -14.31
CA VAL A 230 -15.45 0.79 -14.14
C VAL A 230 -16.64 0.34 -14.98
N ARG A 231 -17.76 1.08 -14.95
CA ARG A 231 -18.96 0.77 -15.76
C ARG A 231 -18.66 0.74 -17.26
N ARG A 232 -17.81 1.64 -17.74
CA ARG A 232 -17.42 1.73 -19.17
C ARG A 232 -16.28 0.78 -19.55
N LYS A 233 -15.78 -0.06 -18.62
CA LYS A 233 -14.65 -0.98 -18.84
C LYS A 233 -13.42 -0.27 -19.44
N VAL A 234 -13.17 0.97 -19.02
CA VAL A 234 -12.07 1.76 -19.57
C VAL A 234 -10.73 1.13 -19.14
N PRO A 235 -9.79 0.89 -20.06
CA PRO A 235 -8.45 0.46 -19.69
C PRO A 235 -7.75 1.57 -18.88
N ASP A 236 -7.01 1.20 -17.85
CA ASP A 236 -6.35 2.12 -16.94
C ASP A 236 -5.23 2.90 -17.64
N LEU A 237 -4.57 2.28 -18.62
CA LEU A 237 -3.66 2.97 -19.52
C LEU A 237 -4.36 4.10 -20.30
N ALA A 238 -5.62 3.95 -20.71
CA ALA A 238 -6.35 5.02 -21.39
C ALA A 238 -6.65 6.20 -20.45
N VAL A 239 -6.92 5.92 -19.17
CA VAL A 239 -7.07 6.97 -18.16
C VAL A 239 -5.73 7.69 -17.94
N ALA A 240 -4.63 6.92 -17.90
CA ALA A 240 -3.27 7.44 -17.79
C ALA A 240 -2.89 8.33 -18.97
N THR A 241 -3.17 7.89 -20.20
CA THR A 241 -2.83 8.64 -21.42
C THR A 241 -3.64 9.91 -21.53
N VAL A 242 -4.95 9.87 -21.25
CA VAL A 242 -5.79 11.07 -21.21
C VAL A 242 -5.29 12.02 -20.12
N GLY A 243 -5.02 11.54 -18.91
CA GLY A 243 -4.45 12.36 -17.84
C GLY A 243 -3.10 12.98 -18.22
N GLY A 244 -2.23 12.22 -18.88
CA GLY A 244 -0.95 12.68 -19.39
C GLY A 244 -1.09 13.75 -20.48
N LEU A 245 -1.97 13.54 -21.45
CA LEU A 245 -2.25 14.51 -22.53
C LEU A 245 -2.82 15.82 -21.98
N VAL A 246 -3.77 15.74 -21.04
CA VAL A 246 -4.32 16.92 -20.36
C VAL A 246 -3.22 17.63 -19.55
N GLY A 247 -2.33 16.88 -18.90
CA GLY A 247 -1.20 17.43 -18.16
C GLY A 247 -0.22 18.18 -19.06
N LEU A 248 0.15 17.58 -20.19
CA LEU A 248 1.00 18.22 -21.20
C LEU A 248 0.33 19.47 -21.79
N GLY A 249 -0.98 19.40 -22.06
CA GLY A 249 -1.77 20.56 -22.48
C GLY A 249 -1.78 21.66 -21.42
N GLY A 250 -1.91 21.31 -20.13
CA GLY A 250 -1.82 22.25 -19.01
C GLY A 250 -0.46 22.94 -18.92
N LEU A 251 0.65 22.20 -19.12
CA LEU A 251 2.00 22.76 -19.17
C LEU A 251 2.19 23.69 -20.38
N ALA A 252 1.73 23.28 -21.56
CA ALA A 252 1.78 24.09 -22.78
C ALA A 252 0.91 25.35 -22.71
N ALA A 253 -0.16 25.32 -21.90
CA ALA A 253 -1.03 26.46 -21.67
C ALA A 253 -0.42 27.53 -20.75
N ILE A 254 0.60 27.21 -19.93
CA ILE A 254 1.22 28.18 -19.01
C ILE A 254 1.68 29.47 -19.72
N PRO A 255 2.42 29.43 -20.85
CA PRO A 255 2.82 30.64 -21.57
C PRO A 255 1.69 31.31 -22.36
N MET A 256 0.62 30.59 -22.68
CA MET A 256 -0.42 31.07 -23.61
C MET A 256 -1.66 31.62 -22.89
N TRP A 257 -1.97 31.09 -21.71
CA TRP A 257 -3.18 31.38 -20.94
C TRP A 257 -2.85 31.98 -19.57
N SER A 258 -3.88 32.35 -18.81
CA SER A 258 -3.70 32.77 -17.43
C SER A 258 -3.14 31.62 -16.57
N ALA A 259 -2.30 31.97 -15.58
CA ALA A 259 -1.76 31.01 -14.63
C ALA A 259 -2.87 30.19 -13.92
N GLY A 260 -4.03 30.81 -13.68
CA GLY A 260 -5.21 30.13 -13.15
C GLY A 260 -5.77 29.06 -14.08
N GLY A 261 -5.91 29.37 -15.39
CA GLY A 261 -6.38 28.39 -16.37
C GLY A 261 -5.44 27.19 -16.50
N ALA A 262 -4.13 27.44 -16.55
CA ALA A 262 -3.13 26.37 -16.56
C ALA A 262 -3.17 25.52 -15.27
N ALA A 263 -3.30 26.16 -14.09
CA ALA A 263 -3.42 25.45 -12.82
C ALA A 263 -4.65 24.54 -12.75
N VAL A 264 -5.79 24.96 -13.32
CA VAL A 264 -7.01 24.13 -13.38
C VAL A 264 -6.82 22.92 -14.30
N LEU A 265 -6.18 23.08 -15.46
CA LEU A 265 -5.89 21.96 -16.36
C LEU A 265 -4.93 20.95 -15.71
N LEU A 266 -3.87 21.44 -15.07
CA LEU A 266 -2.93 20.62 -14.32
C LEU A 266 -3.63 19.88 -13.18
N PHE A 267 -4.53 20.54 -12.45
CA PHE A 267 -5.34 19.90 -11.41
C PHE A 267 -6.21 18.77 -11.97
N GLY A 268 -6.92 19.01 -13.07
CA GLY A 268 -7.74 17.98 -13.72
C GLY A 268 -6.91 16.78 -14.19
N ALA A 269 -5.74 17.02 -14.79
CA ALA A 269 -4.80 15.98 -15.18
C ALA A 269 -4.34 15.13 -13.98
N MET A 270 -4.05 15.77 -12.86
CA MET A 270 -3.63 15.08 -11.63
C MET A 270 -4.75 14.24 -11.03
N VAL A 271 -6.00 14.72 -11.04
CA VAL A 271 -7.17 13.93 -10.62
C VAL A 271 -7.31 12.68 -11.49
N LEU A 272 -7.15 12.80 -12.81
CA LEU A 272 -7.19 11.67 -13.74
C LEU A 272 -6.05 10.66 -13.51
N LEU A 273 -4.82 11.15 -13.33
CA LEU A 273 -3.67 10.28 -13.00
C LEU A 273 -3.86 9.58 -11.65
N SER A 274 -4.44 10.26 -10.65
CA SER A 274 -4.77 9.66 -9.36
C SER A 274 -5.88 8.60 -9.46
N ALA A 275 -6.90 8.85 -10.29
CA ALA A 275 -7.96 7.87 -10.57
C ALA A 275 -7.40 6.66 -11.33
N GLY A 276 -6.52 6.89 -12.30
CA GLY A 276 -5.79 5.88 -13.04
C GLY A 276 -4.94 5.01 -12.10
N SER A 277 -4.21 5.63 -11.17
CA SER A 277 -3.37 4.88 -10.21
C SER A 277 -4.16 4.01 -9.27
N LEU A 278 -5.31 4.49 -8.78
CA LEU A 278 -6.24 3.66 -8.02
C LEU A 278 -6.81 2.50 -8.85
N LEU A 279 -7.13 2.73 -10.13
CA LEU A 279 -7.65 1.70 -11.01
C LEU A 279 -6.60 0.64 -11.36
N SER A 280 -5.36 1.04 -11.69
CA SER A 280 -4.24 0.13 -11.91
C SER A 280 -3.90 -0.64 -10.64
N TRP A 281 -3.97 0.01 -9.47
CA TRP A 281 -3.79 -0.64 -8.18
C TRP A 281 -4.88 -1.67 -7.86
N LEU A 282 -6.15 -1.35 -8.15
CA LEU A 282 -7.29 -2.28 -8.06
C LEU A 282 -7.25 -3.39 -9.12
N ARG A 283 -6.33 -3.33 -10.08
CA ARG A 283 -6.08 -4.37 -11.08
C ARG A 283 -4.81 -5.17 -10.79
N GLY A 284 -4.13 -4.89 -9.68
CA GLY A 284 -2.87 -5.54 -9.33
C GLY A 284 -1.69 -5.16 -10.24
N GLU A 285 -1.83 -4.11 -11.05
CA GLU A 285 -0.80 -3.61 -11.96
C GLU A 285 0.06 -2.53 -11.26
N ASP A 286 0.79 -2.96 -10.22
CA ASP A 286 1.57 -2.07 -9.36
C ASP A 286 2.61 -1.23 -10.15
N GLY A 287 3.09 -1.73 -11.29
CA GLY A 287 3.99 -1.03 -12.20
C GLY A 287 3.36 0.20 -12.87
N HIS A 288 2.12 0.07 -13.38
CA HIS A 288 1.39 1.19 -13.97
C HIS A 288 0.99 2.22 -12.92
N ALA A 289 0.55 1.76 -11.74
CA ALA A 289 0.25 2.64 -10.60
C ALA A 289 1.48 3.46 -10.19
N ALA A 290 2.65 2.82 -10.04
CA ALA A 290 3.89 3.50 -9.70
C ALA A 290 4.36 4.49 -10.78
N TRP A 291 4.12 4.19 -12.05
CA TRP A 291 4.43 5.11 -13.16
C TRP A 291 3.50 6.33 -13.16
N GLN A 292 2.20 6.13 -12.94
CA GLN A 292 1.22 7.23 -12.82
C GLN A 292 1.48 8.12 -11.60
N GLU A 293 1.85 7.54 -10.45
CA GLU A 293 2.24 8.32 -9.26
C GLU A 293 3.51 9.14 -9.49
N ARG A 294 4.50 8.58 -10.21
CA ARG A 294 5.67 9.33 -10.66
C ARG A 294 5.29 10.45 -11.63
N GLY A 295 4.37 10.18 -12.56
CA GLY A 295 3.82 11.18 -13.47
C GLY A 295 3.11 12.32 -12.74
N LEU A 296 2.30 12.00 -11.72
CA LEU A 296 1.62 12.98 -10.87
C LEU A 296 2.62 13.88 -10.13
N ALA A 297 3.70 13.30 -9.59
CA ALA A 297 4.76 14.07 -8.94
C ALA A 297 5.54 14.95 -9.94
N ALA A 298 5.89 14.41 -11.11
CA ALA A 298 6.60 15.13 -12.17
C ALA A 298 5.77 16.31 -12.70
N LEU A 299 4.47 16.10 -12.91
CA LEU A 299 3.54 17.14 -13.36
C LEU A 299 3.39 18.25 -12.32
N GLY A 300 3.30 17.90 -11.03
CA GLY A 300 3.29 18.87 -9.95
C GLY A 300 4.54 19.75 -9.92
N VAL A 301 5.73 19.15 -10.04
CA VAL A 301 7.01 19.88 -10.11
C VAL A 301 7.06 20.78 -11.34
N ALA A 302 6.79 20.21 -12.53
CA ALA A 302 6.86 20.94 -13.79
C ALA A 302 5.86 22.10 -13.83
N GLY A 303 4.65 21.90 -13.28
CA GLY A 303 3.62 22.93 -13.22
C GLY A 303 4.03 24.10 -12.32
N VAL A 304 4.55 23.83 -11.11
CA VAL A 304 4.99 24.88 -10.18
C VAL A 304 6.16 25.68 -10.77
N LEU A 305 7.18 25.00 -11.31
CA LEU A 305 8.32 25.65 -11.93
C LEU A 305 7.91 26.44 -13.18
N GLY A 306 7.05 25.86 -14.02
CA GLY A 306 6.54 26.50 -15.23
C GLY A 306 5.78 27.79 -14.89
N ILE A 307 4.80 27.72 -13.99
CA ILE A 307 4.02 28.88 -13.55
C ILE A 307 4.92 29.95 -12.94
N GLY A 308 5.84 29.57 -12.04
CA GLY A 308 6.77 30.51 -11.43
C GLY A 308 7.70 31.20 -12.42
N THR A 309 8.23 30.44 -13.39
CA THR A 309 9.16 30.97 -14.42
C THR A 309 8.44 31.90 -15.38
N ILE A 310 7.29 31.49 -15.93
CA ILE A 310 6.52 32.34 -16.86
C ILE A 310 6.02 33.59 -16.14
N HIS A 311 5.51 33.49 -14.91
CA HIS A 311 5.08 34.66 -14.16
C HIS A 311 6.25 35.62 -13.87
N SER A 312 7.42 35.09 -13.55
CA SER A 312 8.66 35.87 -13.36
C SER A 312 9.06 36.64 -14.62
N LEU A 313 8.95 36.01 -15.80
CA LEU A 313 9.22 36.65 -17.09
C LEU A 313 8.20 37.74 -17.42
N VAL A 314 6.91 37.51 -17.15
CA VAL A 314 5.83 38.48 -17.41
C VAL A 314 5.96 39.72 -16.52
N VAL A 315 6.23 39.53 -15.22
CA VAL A 315 6.35 40.62 -14.24
C VAL A 315 7.75 41.24 -14.25
N GLN A 316 8.70 40.66 -15.00
CA GLN A 316 10.12 41.04 -15.01
C GLN A 316 10.77 41.08 -13.62
N THR A 317 10.37 40.16 -12.74
CA THR A 317 10.92 40.02 -11.39
C THR A 317 11.29 38.58 -11.11
N GLY A 318 12.48 38.32 -10.56
CA GLY A 318 12.96 36.97 -10.25
C GLY A 318 12.28 36.29 -9.05
N THR A 319 11.35 36.97 -8.38
CA THR A 319 10.74 36.54 -7.11
C THR A 319 9.88 35.28 -7.27
N ALA A 320 9.05 35.22 -8.31
CA ALA A 320 8.18 34.06 -8.53
C ALA A 320 8.98 32.79 -8.88
N ALA A 321 10.01 32.91 -9.73
CA ALA A 321 10.86 31.78 -10.10
C ALA A 321 11.65 31.25 -8.90
N THR A 322 12.20 32.14 -8.07
CA THR A 322 12.94 31.74 -6.86
C THR A 322 12.04 31.08 -5.82
N LEU A 323 10.83 31.60 -5.59
CA LEU A 323 9.85 30.96 -4.70
C LEU A 323 9.41 29.58 -5.21
N ALA A 324 9.15 29.44 -6.51
CA ALA A 324 8.81 28.16 -7.12
C ALA A 324 9.93 27.13 -6.97
N ALA A 325 11.18 27.54 -7.24
CA ALA A 325 12.35 26.68 -7.05
C ALA A 325 12.54 26.28 -5.58
N ALA A 326 12.42 27.23 -4.65
CA ALA A 326 12.52 26.95 -3.21
C ALA A 326 11.45 25.97 -2.73
N ALA A 327 10.19 26.14 -3.18
CA ALA A 327 9.09 25.24 -2.83
C ALA A 327 9.34 23.82 -3.33
N VAL A 328 9.78 23.67 -4.58
CA VAL A 328 10.08 22.36 -5.18
C VAL A 328 11.25 21.70 -4.46
N VAL A 329 12.36 22.42 -4.26
CA VAL A 329 13.55 21.87 -3.58
C VAL A 329 13.20 21.43 -2.17
N ALA A 330 12.53 22.28 -1.38
CA ALA A 330 12.15 21.94 0.00
C ALA A 330 11.26 20.68 0.04
N THR A 331 10.29 20.60 -0.86
CA THR A 331 9.36 19.46 -0.94
C THR A 331 10.04 18.16 -1.39
N VAL A 332 10.92 18.24 -2.39
CA VAL A 332 11.66 17.07 -2.91
C VAL A 332 12.66 16.56 -1.86
N VAL A 333 13.37 17.46 -1.18
CA VAL A 333 14.33 17.10 -0.12
C VAL A 333 13.60 16.50 1.08
N ALA A 334 12.47 17.08 1.50
CA ALA A 334 11.68 16.55 2.61
C ALA A 334 11.26 15.09 2.39
N ARG A 335 10.96 14.71 1.13
CA ARG A 335 10.62 13.32 0.77
C ARG A 335 11.80 12.34 0.78
N ARG A 336 13.04 12.84 0.76
CA ARG A 336 14.24 12.00 0.85
C ARG A 336 14.59 11.63 2.29
N VAL A 337 13.99 12.29 3.28
CA VAL A 337 14.18 11.96 4.69
C VAL A 337 13.46 10.64 5.00
N PRO A 338 14.15 9.62 5.56
CA PRO A 338 13.60 8.28 5.79
C PRO A 338 12.70 8.24 7.03
N LEU A 339 11.64 9.04 7.04
CA LEU A 339 10.64 9.10 8.11
C LEU A 339 9.26 8.80 7.55
N ARG A 340 8.38 8.25 8.40
CA ARG A 340 6.96 8.10 8.06
C ARG A 340 6.35 9.50 7.90
N PRO A 341 5.97 9.91 6.68
CA PRO A 341 5.53 11.27 6.44
C PRO A 341 4.24 11.54 7.20
N ARG A 342 4.17 12.69 7.88
CA ARG A 342 2.93 13.13 8.52
C ARG A 342 1.92 13.50 7.44
N PRO A 343 0.62 13.32 7.69
CA PRO A 343 -0.37 13.45 6.64
C PRO A 343 -0.49 14.86 6.03
N TRP A 344 -0.06 15.90 6.74
CA TRP A 344 -0.12 17.28 6.26
C TRP A 344 1.15 17.75 5.50
N PHE A 345 2.19 16.90 5.39
CA PHE A 345 3.43 17.28 4.72
C PHE A 345 3.22 17.64 3.25
N ALA A 346 4.04 18.58 2.77
CA ALA A 346 4.07 19.02 1.39
C ALA A 346 4.40 17.87 0.44
N THR A 347 3.64 17.77 -0.64
CA THR A 347 3.94 16.92 -1.79
C THR A 347 3.94 17.79 -3.06
N PRO A 348 4.62 17.36 -4.14
CA PRO A 348 4.55 18.08 -5.42
C PRO A 348 3.12 18.27 -5.90
N ALA A 349 2.24 17.33 -5.54
CA ALA A 349 0.84 17.40 -5.88
C ALA A 349 0.06 18.42 -5.04
N SER A 350 0.32 18.51 -3.73
CA SER A 350 -0.33 19.52 -2.88
C SER A 350 0.05 20.93 -3.28
N ALA A 351 1.23 21.14 -3.86
CA ALA A 351 1.69 22.47 -4.29
C ALA A 351 0.81 23.08 -5.39
N ILE A 352 0.42 22.31 -6.42
CA ILE A 352 -0.49 22.81 -7.48
C ILE A 352 -1.87 23.13 -6.93
N VAL A 353 -2.41 22.27 -6.07
CA VAL A 353 -3.74 22.50 -5.49
C VAL A 353 -3.75 23.72 -4.58
N ALA A 354 -2.71 23.90 -3.77
CA ALA A 354 -2.55 25.08 -2.92
C ALA A 354 -2.30 26.35 -3.73
N LEU A 355 -1.62 26.27 -4.88
CA LEU A 355 -1.36 27.39 -5.79
C LEU A 355 -2.61 27.82 -6.58
N MET A 356 -3.48 26.88 -6.95
CA MET A 356 -4.65 27.10 -7.80
C MET A 356 -5.55 28.28 -7.37
N PRO A 357 -6.02 28.40 -6.11
CA PRO A 357 -6.90 29.51 -5.73
C PRO A 357 -6.22 30.88 -5.88
N PHE A 358 -4.92 30.97 -5.59
CA PHE A 358 -4.14 32.20 -5.77
C PHE A 358 -3.94 32.52 -7.25
N ALA A 359 -3.67 31.50 -8.07
CA ALA A 359 -3.51 31.65 -9.50
C ALA A 359 -4.82 32.12 -10.18
N LEU A 360 -5.97 31.63 -9.72
CA LEU A 360 -7.29 32.09 -10.17
C LEU A 360 -7.60 33.54 -9.73
N ALA A 361 -7.15 33.93 -8.54
CA ALA A 361 -7.26 35.30 -8.04
C ALA A 361 -6.22 36.27 -8.63
N GLY A 362 -5.33 35.80 -9.52
CA GLY A 362 -4.23 36.59 -10.09
C GLY A 362 -3.07 36.86 -9.11
N GLN A 363 -3.09 36.28 -7.91
CA GLN A 363 -2.12 36.47 -6.83
C GLN A 363 -1.03 35.39 -6.84
N VAL A 364 -0.45 35.10 -8.00
CA VAL A 364 0.47 33.96 -8.22
C VAL A 364 1.67 34.01 -7.26
N THR A 365 2.31 35.17 -7.08
CA THR A 365 3.47 35.33 -6.18
C THR A 365 3.13 35.01 -4.74
N ALA A 366 1.95 35.42 -4.25
CA ALA A 366 1.50 35.08 -2.90
C ALA A 366 1.27 33.58 -2.75
N GLY A 367 0.64 32.93 -3.73
CA GLY A 367 0.49 31.48 -3.75
C GLY A 367 1.82 30.73 -3.74
N LEU A 368 2.80 31.18 -4.54
CA LEU A 368 4.15 30.63 -4.56
C LEU A 368 4.87 30.79 -3.21
N ALA A 369 4.68 31.92 -2.52
CA ALA A 369 5.22 32.12 -1.18
C ALA A 369 4.60 31.16 -0.16
N VAL A 370 3.28 30.94 -0.21
CA VAL A 370 2.57 30.01 0.69
C VAL A 370 3.06 28.57 0.49
N ILE A 371 3.18 28.10 -0.75
CA ILE A 371 3.67 26.74 -1.00
C ILE A 371 5.16 26.58 -0.65
N ALA A 372 5.98 27.63 -0.82
CA ALA A 372 7.37 27.61 -0.40
C ALA A 372 7.48 27.48 1.12
N LEU A 373 6.69 28.27 1.86
CA LEU A 373 6.63 28.18 3.31
C LEU A 373 6.15 26.80 3.78
N HIS A 374 5.10 26.26 3.16
CA HIS A 374 4.60 24.90 3.48
C HIS A 374 5.65 23.81 3.24
N GLY A 375 6.41 23.92 2.15
CA GLY A 375 7.54 23.04 1.85
C GLY A 375 8.65 23.14 2.90
N VAL A 376 9.05 24.36 3.27
CA VAL A 376 10.10 24.60 4.29
C VAL A 376 9.67 24.11 5.66
N VAL A 377 8.42 24.34 6.07
CA VAL A 377 7.89 23.84 7.36
C VAL A 377 7.87 22.31 7.37
N SER A 378 7.46 21.67 6.27
CA SER A 378 7.47 20.22 6.14
C SER A 378 8.89 19.65 6.25
N LEU A 379 9.85 20.26 5.55
CA LEU A 379 11.26 19.89 5.62
C LEU A 379 11.83 20.07 7.04
N SER A 380 11.58 21.21 7.67
CA SER A 380 12.09 21.52 9.01
C SER A 380 11.59 20.52 10.04
N MET A 381 10.31 20.16 9.98
CA MET A 381 9.71 19.15 10.86
C MET A 381 10.25 17.73 10.59
N ALA A 382 10.54 17.40 9.33
CA ALA A 382 11.16 16.13 8.99
C ALA A 382 12.60 16.05 9.53
N VAL A 383 13.37 17.15 9.44
CA VAL A 383 14.72 17.23 9.99
C VAL A 383 14.70 17.16 11.53
N GLU A 384 13.79 17.88 12.19
CA GLU A 384 13.70 17.88 13.65
C GLU A 384 13.32 16.50 14.20
N ALA A 385 12.46 15.75 13.48
CA ALA A 385 12.08 14.39 13.85
C ALA A 385 13.24 13.38 13.75
N MET A 386 14.32 13.70 13.03
CA MET A 386 15.55 12.89 12.99
C MET A 386 16.52 13.21 14.14
N ARG A 387 16.30 14.29 14.91
CA ARG A 387 17.21 14.64 15.99
C ARG A 387 17.04 13.65 17.17
N PRO A 388 18.15 13.08 17.69
CA PRO A 388 18.09 12.27 18.89
C PRO A 388 17.59 13.13 20.05
N LYS A 389 16.62 12.63 20.82
CA LYS A 389 16.19 13.27 22.06
C LYS A 389 17.34 13.20 23.05
N ALA A 390 17.86 14.36 23.45
CA ALA A 390 18.89 14.50 24.46
C ALA A 390 18.38 14.15 25.86
#